data_AF-A0A3M0MFZ1-F1
#
_entry.id   AF-A0A3M0MFZ1-F1
#
_cell.length_a   1.000
_cell.length_b   1.000
_cell.length_c   1.000
_cell.angle_alpha   90.00
_cell.angle_beta   90.00
_cell.angle_gamma   90.00
#
_symmetry.space_group_name_H-M   'P 1'
#
loop_
_entity.id
_entity.type
_entity.pdbx_description
1 polymer ?
#
loop_
_entity_poly.entity_id
_entity_poly.type
_entity_poly.pdbx_seq_one_letter_code
_entity_poly.pdbx_strand_id
1 'polypeptide(L)'
;MKQQIDAFNAALAAFNTYAQMLHDAAVAVRAGDRRDDLIVSLMRSETDVLPPDIVDKLIEGAVLVKEAAPRIRNLLAKPDVNQAILSVLAHSRNLDRSLERTLDLQSPPHARVSPPYRFFEKYVVQLRAAFPRAVGAPFDTPQKRAFQHYLETVNNPWR
;
A
#
# COMPACT_ATOMS: atom_id res chain seq x y z
N MET A 1 -7.02 3.74 21.69
CA MET A 1 -5.76 3.23 21.14
C MET A 1 -5.93 2.00 20.26
N LYS A 2 -6.77 1.01 20.64
CA LYS A 2 -7.05 -0.18 19.80
C LYS A 2 -7.35 0.15 18.32
N GLN A 3 -8.27 1.08 18.06
CA GLN A 3 -8.62 1.47 16.68
C GLN A 3 -7.44 2.00 15.86
N GLN A 4 -6.58 2.85 16.46
CA GLN A 4 -5.38 3.38 15.80
C GLN A 4 -4.35 2.28 15.51
N ILE A 5 -4.16 1.36 16.46
CA ILE A 5 -3.28 0.20 16.31
C ILE A 5 -3.78 -0.71 15.18
N ASP A 6 -5.07 -1.03 15.19
CA ASP A 6 -5.70 -1.88 14.18
C ASP A 6 -5.59 -1.26 12.79
N ALA A 7 -5.77 0.06 12.67
CA ALA A 7 -5.61 0.78 11.39
C ALA A 7 -4.18 0.69 10.84
N PHE A 8 -3.16 0.86 11.68
CA PHE A 8 -1.77 0.71 11.25
C PHE A 8 -1.41 -0.74 10.92
N ASN A 9 -1.84 -1.71 11.73
CA ASN A 9 -1.62 -3.12 11.46
C ASN A 9 -2.27 -3.55 10.14
N ALA A 10 -3.49 -3.09 9.88
CA ALA A 10 -4.18 -3.34 8.61
C ALA A 10 -3.43 -2.74 7.42
N ALA A 11 -2.93 -1.51 7.54
CA ALA A 11 -2.13 -0.88 6.48
C ALA A 11 -0.80 -1.60 6.23
N LEU A 12 -0.08 -1.98 7.30
CA LEU A 12 1.16 -2.75 7.20
C LEU A 12 0.94 -4.10 6.51
N ALA A 13 -0.12 -4.81 6.92
CA ALA A 13 -0.51 -6.07 6.28
C ALA A 13 -0.88 -5.87 4.80
N ALA A 14 -1.58 -4.78 4.47
CA ALA A 14 -1.95 -4.46 3.09
C ALA A 14 -0.73 -4.30 2.18
N PHE A 15 0.32 -3.61 2.63
CA PHE A 15 1.57 -3.49 1.85
C PHE A 15 2.20 -4.87 1.61
N ASN A 16 2.27 -5.72 2.64
CA ASN A 16 2.81 -7.08 2.48
C ASN A 16 1.97 -7.92 1.51
N THR A 17 0.64 -7.88 1.63
CA THR A 17 -0.27 -8.58 0.72
C THR A 17 -0.11 -8.09 -0.71
N TYR A 18 -0.04 -6.78 -0.93
CA TYR A 18 0.08 -6.22 -2.28
C TYR A 18 1.44 -6.55 -2.92
N ALA A 19 2.53 -6.50 -2.14
CA ALA A 19 3.85 -6.95 -2.60
C ALA A 19 3.82 -8.42 -3.02
N GLN A 20 3.16 -9.28 -2.24
CA GLN A 20 3.00 -10.70 -2.58
C GLN A 20 2.16 -10.88 -3.85
N MET A 21 1.05 -10.14 -4.01
CA MET A 21 0.23 -10.21 -5.23
C MET A 21 1.03 -9.86 -6.49
N LEU A 22 1.89 -8.83 -6.43
CA LEU A 22 2.77 -8.45 -7.53
C LEU A 22 3.80 -9.55 -7.83
N HIS A 23 4.41 -10.11 -6.79
CA HIS A 23 5.37 -11.21 -6.94
C HIS A 23 4.72 -12.46 -7.53
N ASP A 24 3.54 -12.85 -7.06
CA ASP A 24 2.80 -14.01 -7.55
C ASP A 24 2.35 -13.82 -9.00
N ALA A 25 1.95 -12.60 -9.37
CA ALA A 25 1.69 -12.24 -10.76
C ALA A 25 2.95 -12.38 -11.63
N ALA A 26 4.11 -11.93 -11.16
CA ALA A 26 5.37 -12.08 -11.88
C ALA A 26 5.72 -13.56 -12.11
N VAL A 27 5.56 -14.40 -11.08
CA VAL A 27 5.77 -15.86 -11.17
C VAL A 27 4.80 -16.49 -12.18
N ALA A 28 3.53 -16.11 -12.13
CA ALA A 28 2.51 -16.63 -13.05
C ALA A 28 2.80 -16.24 -14.51
N VAL A 29 3.14 -14.97 -14.77
CA VAL A 29 3.52 -14.51 -16.12
C VAL A 29 4.75 -15.26 -16.62
N ARG A 30 5.77 -15.43 -15.78
CA ARG A 30 7.00 -16.18 -16.13
C ARG A 30 6.70 -17.65 -16.47
N ALA A 31 5.72 -18.26 -15.80
CA ALA A 31 5.25 -19.61 -16.07
C ALA A 31 4.34 -19.70 -17.32
N GLY A 32 4.04 -18.58 -17.98
CA GLY A 32 3.18 -18.55 -19.17
C GLY A 32 1.68 -18.53 -18.86
N ASP A 33 1.26 -18.16 -17.64
CA ASP A 33 -0.16 -18.00 -17.30
C ASP A 33 -0.80 -16.90 -18.14
N ARG A 34 -1.90 -17.25 -18.82
CA ARG A 34 -2.68 -16.35 -19.69
C ARG A 34 -4.12 -16.20 -19.25
N ARG A 35 -4.47 -16.60 -18.03
CA ARG A 35 -5.83 -16.44 -17.51
C ARG A 35 -6.27 -14.97 -17.55
N ASP A 36 -7.53 -14.76 -17.91
CA ASP A 36 -8.09 -13.44 -18.17
C ASP A 36 -7.91 -12.48 -16.99
N ASP A 37 -8.13 -12.96 -15.75
CA ASP A 37 -7.97 -12.16 -14.52
C ASP A 37 -6.56 -11.59 -14.35
N LEU A 38 -5.52 -12.32 -14.77
CA LEU A 38 -4.15 -11.84 -14.78
C LEU A 38 -3.90 -10.86 -15.93
N ILE A 39 -4.31 -11.22 -17.14
CA ILE A 39 -4.02 -10.41 -18.33
C ILE A 39 -4.68 -9.03 -18.24
N VAL A 40 -5.93 -8.96 -17.77
CA VAL A 40 -6.64 -7.68 -17.57
C VAL A 40 -6.05 -6.85 -16.43
N SER A 41 -5.17 -7.41 -15.58
CA SER A 41 -4.45 -6.64 -14.56
C SER A 41 -3.27 -5.87 -15.12
N LEU A 42 -2.73 -6.29 -16.26
CA LEU A 42 -1.43 -5.86 -16.77
C LEU A 42 -1.57 -4.85 -17.89
N MET A 43 -0.65 -3.89 -17.93
CA MET A 43 -0.56 -2.94 -19.04
C MET A 43 -0.11 -3.68 -20.30
N ARG A 44 -0.82 -3.43 -21.41
CA ARG A 44 -0.54 -4.02 -22.72
C ARG A 44 -0.12 -2.94 -23.71
N SER A 45 0.67 -3.31 -24.71
CA SER A 45 0.98 -2.43 -25.84
C SER A 45 -0.26 -2.14 -26.68
N GLU A 46 -0.15 -1.19 -27.61
CA GLU A 46 -1.19 -0.92 -28.61
C GLU A 46 -1.53 -2.14 -29.49
N THR A 47 -0.62 -3.12 -29.55
CA THR A 47 -0.79 -4.40 -30.25
C THR A 47 -1.29 -5.53 -29.35
N ASP A 48 -1.77 -5.21 -28.15
CA ASP A 48 -2.29 -6.15 -27.14
C ASP A 48 -1.26 -7.15 -26.59
N VAL A 49 0.03 -6.84 -26.71
CA VAL A 49 1.13 -7.69 -26.25
C VAL A 49 1.66 -7.18 -24.91
N LEU A 50 1.99 -8.11 -24.01
CA LEU A 50 2.66 -7.77 -22.74
C LEU A 50 4.09 -7.26 -23.03
N PRO A 51 4.53 -6.17 -22.38
CA PRO A 51 5.91 -5.72 -22.47
C PRO A 51 6.90 -6.83 -22.10
N PRO A 52 8.06 -6.93 -22.78
CA PRO A 52 9.03 -7.99 -22.50
C PRO A 52 9.64 -7.90 -21.10
N ASP A 53 9.65 -6.70 -20.50
CA ASP A 53 10.16 -6.40 -19.17
C ASP A 53 9.10 -6.48 -18.06
N ILE A 54 7.87 -6.95 -18.37
CA ILE A 54 6.75 -6.93 -17.43
C ILE A 54 7.03 -7.72 -16.14
N VAL A 55 7.74 -8.85 -16.25
CA VAL A 55 8.08 -9.70 -15.11
C VAL A 55 9.02 -8.96 -14.15
N ASP A 56 10.05 -8.32 -14.69
CA ASP A 56 11.03 -7.59 -13.90
C ASP A 56 10.37 -6.38 -13.23
N LYS A 57 9.52 -5.65 -13.96
CA LYS A 57 8.75 -4.53 -13.40
C LYS A 57 7.79 -4.94 -12.28
N LEU A 58 7.15 -6.11 -12.37
CA LEU A 58 6.30 -6.64 -11.30
C LEU A 58 7.13 -6.97 -10.06
N ILE A 59 8.33 -7.55 -10.24
CA ILE A 59 9.26 -7.84 -9.14
C ILE A 59 9.78 -6.55 -8.50
N GLU A 60 10.25 -5.60 -9.29
CA GLU A 60 10.68 -4.28 -8.81
C GLU A 60 9.57 -3.57 -8.05
N GLY A 61 8.35 -3.61 -8.58
CA GLY A 61 7.15 -3.14 -7.89
C GLY A 61 6.92 -3.83 -6.55
N ALA A 62 7.04 -5.15 -6.50
CA ALA A 62 6.90 -5.91 -5.26
C ALA A 62 7.96 -5.51 -4.21
N VAL A 63 9.23 -5.31 -4.63
CA VAL A 63 10.31 -4.84 -3.75
C VAL A 63 9.98 -3.45 -3.20
N LEU A 64 9.60 -2.51 -4.07
CA LEU A 64 9.24 -1.14 -3.69
C LEU A 64 8.11 -1.11 -2.66
N VAL A 65 7.07 -1.93 -2.86
CA VAL A 65 5.92 -2.03 -1.93
C VAL A 65 6.37 -2.62 -0.59
N LYS A 66 7.24 -3.65 -0.61
CA LYS A 66 7.73 -4.34 0.58
C LYS A 66 8.56 -3.45 1.50
N GLU A 67 9.21 -2.42 0.97
CA GLU A 67 9.97 -1.44 1.75
C GLU A 67 9.09 -0.48 2.58
N ALA A 68 7.81 -0.31 2.22
CA ALA A 68 6.92 0.61 2.92
C ALA A 68 6.63 0.16 4.37
N ALA A 69 6.32 -1.13 4.56
CA ALA A 69 5.97 -1.68 5.87
C ALA A 69 7.08 -1.52 6.94
N PRO A 70 8.35 -1.90 6.71
CA PRO A 70 9.41 -1.70 7.69
C PRO A 70 9.67 -0.21 7.96
N ARG A 71 9.57 0.65 6.95
CA ARG A 71 9.71 2.10 7.14
C ARG A 71 8.63 2.66 8.06
N ILE A 72 7.37 2.32 7.82
CA ILE A 72 6.24 2.75 8.66
C ILE A 72 6.39 2.20 10.08
N ARG A 73 6.74 0.92 10.23
CA ARG A 73 6.98 0.29 11.53
C ARG A 73 8.08 1.02 12.32
N ASN A 74 9.19 1.36 11.67
CA ASN A 74 10.29 2.10 12.29
C ASN A 74 9.87 3.50 12.76
N LEU A 75 8.99 4.18 12.02
CA LEU A 75 8.42 5.47 12.45
C LEU A 75 7.55 5.28 13.70
N LEU A 76 6.68 4.27 13.73
CA LEU A 76 5.84 3.95 14.89
C LEU A 76 6.66 3.52 16.12
N ALA A 77 7.80 2.86 15.92
CA ALA A 77 8.74 2.49 16.97
C ALA A 77 9.50 3.69 17.57
N LYS A 78 9.72 4.74 16.76
CA LYS A 78 10.31 6.04 17.14
C LYS A 78 9.26 7.10 17.54
N PRO A 79 8.11 6.63 18.05
CA PRO A 79 6.86 7.35 18.13
C PRO A 79 6.50 8.39 17.05
N ASP A 80 7.01 8.41 15.83
CA ASP A 80 6.68 9.48 14.86
C ASP A 80 5.35 9.20 14.13
N VAL A 81 4.24 9.50 14.79
CA VAL A 81 2.88 9.25 14.27
C VAL A 81 2.61 10.05 13.00
N ASN A 82 3.08 11.29 12.94
CA ASN A 82 2.83 12.18 11.83
C ASN A 82 3.50 11.67 10.55
N GLN A 83 4.78 11.31 10.62
CA GLN A 83 5.47 10.71 9.50
C GLN A 83 4.92 9.31 9.17
N ALA A 84 4.52 8.51 10.17
CA ALA A 84 3.92 7.20 9.90
C ALA A 84 2.62 7.31 9.07
N ILE A 85 1.73 8.25 9.42
CA ILE A 85 0.50 8.52 8.64
C ILE A 85 0.85 8.99 7.24
N LEU A 86 1.75 9.97 7.11
CA LEU A 86 2.17 10.48 5.80
C LEU A 86 2.81 9.39 4.94
N SER A 87 3.59 8.51 5.53
CA SER A 87 4.25 7.39 4.86
C SER A 87 3.22 6.42 4.28
N VAL A 88 2.19 6.02 5.05
CA VAL A 88 1.11 5.17 4.52
C VAL A 88 0.42 5.82 3.31
N LEU A 89 0.05 7.10 3.43
CA LEU A 89 -0.67 7.82 2.38
C LEU A 89 0.19 8.08 1.13
N ALA A 90 1.47 8.41 1.33
CA ALA A 90 2.39 8.68 0.24
C ALA A 90 2.75 7.41 -0.51
N HIS A 91 3.07 6.32 0.20
CA HIS A 91 3.38 5.04 -0.45
C HIS A 91 2.17 4.52 -1.21
N SER A 92 0.96 4.51 -0.64
CA SER A 92 -0.22 4.01 -1.36
C SER A 92 -0.52 4.81 -2.64
N ARG A 93 -0.36 6.13 -2.62
CA ARG A 93 -0.60 7.00 -3.79
C ARG A 93 0.53 6.93 -4.82
N ASN A 94 1.78 6.87 -4.39
CA ASN A 94 2.92 6.88 -5.32
C ASN A 94 3.01 5.59 -6.13
N LEU A 95 2.46 4.49 -5.62
CA LEU A 95 2.43 3.20 -6.33
C LEU A 95 1.66 3.27 -7.64
N ASP A 96 0.61 4.09 -7.76
CA ASP A 96 -0.08 4.26 -9.04
C ASP A 96 0.88 4.73 -10.13
N ARG A 97 1.70 5.74 -9.83
CA ARG A 97 2.69 6.27 -10.77
C ARG A 97 3.83 5.29 -11.01
N SER A 98 4.32 4.61 -9.96
CA SER A 98 5.39 3.63 -10.10
C SER A 98 4.98 2.41 -10.93
N LEU A 99 3.69 2.07 -10.96
CA LEU A 99 3.16 0.89 -11.64
C LEU A 99 2.32 1.21 -12.88
N GLU A 100 2.20 2.48 -13.28
CA GLU A 100 1.33 2.92 -14.41
C GLU A 100 1.70 2.29 -15.76
N ARG A 101 2.97 1.86 -15.92
CA ARG A 101 3.47 1.17 -17.12
C ARG A 101 3.48 -0.36 -16.99
N THR A 102 3.01 -0.87 -15.86
CA THR A 102 3.05 -2.30 -15.50
C THR A 102 1.64 -2.83 -15.31
N LEU A 103 0.79 -2.08 -14.63
CA LEU A 103 -0.60 -2.45 -14.35
C LEU A 103 -1.55 -1.60 -15.19
N ASP A 104 -2.64 -2.22 -15.62
CA ASP A 104 -3.77 -1.46 -16.14
C ASP A 104 -4.55 -0.85 -14.97
N LEU A 105 -4.44 0.48 -14.81
CA LEU A 105 -5.11 1.21 -13.74
C LEU A 105 -6.64 1.28 -13.93
N GLN A 106 -7.16 0.94 -15.11
CA GLN A 106 -8.59 0.82 -15.41
C GLN A 106 -9.10 -0.61 -15.33
N SER A 107 -8.25 -1.56 -14.92
CA SER A 107 -8.59 -2.97 -14.85
C SER A 107 -9.88 -3.24 -14.05
N PRO A 108 -10.66 -4.26 -14.43
CA PRO A 108 -11.95 -4.55 -13.83
C PRO A 108 -11.81 -5.08 -12.38
N PRO A 109 -12.89 -5.13 -11.58
CA PRO A 109 -12.82 -5.59 -10.19
C PRO A 109 -12.35 -7.03 -10.00
N HIS A 110 -12.46 -7.88 -11.02
CA HIS A 110 -12.00 -9.27 -11.00
C HIS A 110 -10.52 -9.43 -11.39
N ALA A 111 -9.82 -8.34 -11.69
CA ALA A 111 -8.39 -8.36 -11.98
C ALA A 111 -7.61 -8.96 -10.79
N ARG A 112 -6.74 -9.92 -11.08
CA ARG A 112 -5.92 -10.61 -10.08
C ARG A 112 -5.05 -9.65 -9.29
N VAL A 113 -4.46 -8.66 -9.97
CA VAL A 113 -3.76 -7.54 -9.34
C VAL A 113 -4.60 -6.30 -9.53
N SER A 114 -5.27 -5.87 -8.46
CA SER A 114 -6.02 -4.63 -8.48
C SER A 114 -5.09 -3.41 -8.61
N PRO A 115 -5.55 -2.30 -9.24
CA PRO A 115 -4.82 -1.04 -9.24
C PRO A 115 -4.54 -0.56 -7.80
N PRO A 116 -3.39 0.09 -7.53
CA PRO A 116 -3.04 0.49 -6.17
C PRO A 116 -4.08 1.40 -5.52
N TYR A 117 -4.59 2.43 -6.21
CA TYR A 117 -5.62 3.32 -5.67
C TYR A 117 -6.85 2.56 -5.16
N ARG A 118 -7.28 1.52 -5.89
CA ARG A 118 -8.45 0.71 -5.53
C ARG A 118 -8.13 -0.25 -4.40
N PHE A 119 -6.97 -0.91 -4.46
CA PHE A 119 -6.56 -1.86 -3.42
C PHE A 119 -6.38 -1.17 -2.06
N PHE A 120 -5.74 0.01 -2.05
CA PHE A 120 -5.40 0.72 -0.82
C PHE A 120 -6.53 1.61 -0.29
N GLU A 121 -7.58 1.90 -1.06
CA GLU A 121 -8.68 2.81 -0.69
C GLU A 121 -9.26 2.49 0.69
N LYS A 122 -9.64 1.22 0.92
CA LYS A 122 -10.26 0.81 2.19
C LYS A 122 -9.34 1.06 3.40
N TYR A 123 -8.03 0.87 3.25
CA TYR A 123 -7.06 1.08 4.33
C TYR A 123 -6.80 2.57 4.57
N VAL A 124 -6.81 3.37 3.51
CA VAL A 124 -6.75 4.84 3.62
C VAL A 124 -7.99 5.37 4.33
N VAL A 125 -9.18 4.86 4.03
CA VAL A 125 -10.42 5.21 4.72
C VAL A 125 -10.36 4.83 6.20
N GLN A 126 -9.92 3.60 6.53
CA GLN A 126 -9.74 3.17 7.92
C GLN A 126 -8.75 4.05 8.68
N LEU A 127 -7.61 4.41 8.06
CA LEU A 127 -6.61 5.28 8.68
C LEU A 127 -7.17 6.69 8.94
N ARG A 128 -7.92 7.25 7.99
CA ARG A 128 -8.60 8.55 8.16
C ARG A 128 -9.66 8.52 9.26
N ALA A 129 -10.38 7.41 9.40
CA ALA A 129 -11.35 7.22 10.48
C ALA A 129 -10.67 7.09 11.85
N ALA A 130 -9.49 6.47 11.92
CA ALA A 130 -8.70 6.37 13.15
C ALA A 130 -8.04 7.70 13.58
N PHE A 131 -7.77 8.59 12.61
CA PHE A 131 -7.19 9.92 12.81
C PHE A 131 -8.03 11.00 12.11
N PRO A 132 -9.26 11.26 12.60
CA PRO A 132 -10.14 12.25 11.98
C PRO A 132 -9.51 13.64 12.06
N ARG A 133 -9.63 14.40 10.98
CA ARG A 133 -9.17 15.79 10.88
C ARG A 133 -10.25 16.62 10.21
N ALA A 134 -10.74 17.64 10.90
CA ALA A 134 -11.65 18.62 10.31
C ALA A 134 -10.92 19.47 9.27
N VAL A 135 -11.65 19.95 8.25
CA VAL A 135 -11.10 20.88 7.26
C VAL A 135 -10.61 22.13 7.98
N GLY A 136 -9.38 22.56 7.69
CA GLY A 136 -8.73 23.71 8.36
C GLY A 136 -8.12 23.41 9.73
N ALA A 137 -8.34 22.23 10.32
CA ALA A 137 -7.69 21.86 11.59
C ALA A 137 -6.17 21.66 11.39
N PRO A 138 -5.34 21.94 12.43
CA PRO A 138 -3.92 21.66 12.38
C PRO A 138 -3.66 20.18 12.09
N PHE A 139 -2.50 19.88 11.50
CA PHE A 139 -2.13 18.49 11.20
C PHE A 139 -2.00 17.68 12.49
N ASP A 140 -1.58 18.31 13.58
CA ASP A 140 -1.39 17.72 14.89
C ASP A 140 -2.65 17.87 15.75
N THR A 141 -3.56 16.90 15.63
CA THR A 141 -4.84 16.88 16.35
C THR A 141 -4.68 16.28 17.75
N PRO A 142 -5.59 16.58 18.71
CA PRO A 142 -5.54 15.98 20.06
C PRO A 142 -5.47 14.45 20.04
N GLN A 143 -6.18 13.80 19.12
CA GLN A 143 -6.15 12.34 18.96
C GLN A 143 -4.78 11.84 18.51
N LYS A 144 -4.09 12.56 17.62
CA LYS A 144 -2.73 12.22 17.21
C LYS A 144 -1.75 12.41 18.36
N ARG A 145 -1.84 13.50 19.12
CA ARG A 145 -1.02 13.71 20.33
C ARG A 145 -1.24 12.64 21.39
N ALA A 146 -2.49 12.25 21.63
CA ALA A 146 -2.81 11.18 22.55
C ALA A 146 -2.22 9.84 22.10
N PHE A 147 -2.25 9.56 20.79
CA PHE A 147 -1.63 8.36 20.24
C PHE A 147 -0.10 8.41 20.28
N GLN A 148 0.49 9.56 19.96
CA GLN A 148 1.93 9.85 20.09
C GLN A 148 2.41 9.53 21.52
N HIS A 149 1.76 10.11 22.53
CA HIS A 149 2.08 9.84 23.93
C HIS A 149 1.92 8.37 24.31
N TYR A 150 0.90 7.69 23.78
CA TYR A 150 0.76 6.25 23.98
C TYR A 150 1.97 5.47 23.43
N LEU A 151 2.49 5.83 22.24
CA LEU A 151 3.66 5.18 21.64
C LEU A 151 4.99 5.50 22.35
N GLU A 152 5.03 6.57 23.14
CA GLU A 152 6.18 6.91 23.98
C GLU A 152 6.30 5.98 25.20
N THR A 153 5.18 5.38 25.62
CA THR A 153 5.14 4.43 26.76
C THR A 153 5.76 3.07 26.43
N VAL A 154 5.95 2.25 27.48
CA VAL A 154 6.37 0.84 27.36
C VAL A 154 5.37 -0.05 26.62
N ASN A 155 4.13 0.42 26.44
CA ASN A 155 3.05 -0.35 25.79
C ASN A 155 3.04 -0.21 24.27
N ASN A 156 4.06 0.41 23.66
CA ASN A 156 4.17 0.53 22.21
C ASN A 156 4.35 -0.85 21.55
N PRO A 157 3.40 -1.31 20.71
CA PRO A 157 3.44 -2.66 20.14
C PRO A 157 4.47 -2.82 19.00
N TRP A 158 5.11 -1.74 18.55
CA TRP A 158 6.09 -1.76 17.46
C TRP A 158 7.54 -1.56 17.91
N ARG A 159 7.79 -1.41 19.22
CA ARG A 159 9.13 -1.49 19.80
C ARG A 159 9.69 -2.90 19.78
#